data_AF-A0A950PZ24-F1
#
_entry.id   AF-A0A950PZ24-F1
#
_cell.length_a   1.000
_cell.length_b   1.000
_cell.length_c   1.000
_cell.angle_alpha   90.00
_cell.angle_beta   90.00
_cell.angle_gamma   90.00
#
_symmetry.space_group_name_H-M   'P 1'
#
loop_
_entity.id
_entity.type
_entity.pdbx_description
1 polymer ?
#
loop_
_entity_poly.entity_id
_entity_poly.type
_entity_poly.pdbx_seq_one_letter_code
_entity_poly.pdbx_strand_id
1 'polypeptide(L)'
;MVRRWIGDLRHAPVELVRPGASGLSGGSLWRIGQVAIALAIVVTNIVGAAVVVLMGTFVIPLPAVHNYQHVRVVNAATAALYVVVAVPIGMTVGIRGLLRLRDWLVAERPATSAEIRLVLRAPVRLFVVQIALWAGAAVVFGLLDWHYDAILAQRIAVAVLLTGMSTAACAYLLTERLLRPAAARALAAGAPERLAVPGVASRAVLAWALGTGVPVTGLVLIGAAELVNATATHATLAVAMIVLGAISLTVGLLAVGLAARATADPVDAVRRGLRRCRKVTSTPPSLSTTARSSGSYSWASTAWSTGWPNASASERHWASISIPPLPSAS
;
A
#
# COMPACT_ATOMS: atom_id res chain seq x y z
N MET A 1 -21.03 -11.72 -26.11
CA MET A 1 -20.53 -11.40 -24.75
C MET A 1 -19.12 -11.94 -24.48
N VAL A 2 -18.89 -13.25 -24.66
CA VAL A 2 -17.58 -13.93 -24.43
C VAL A 2 -16.44 -13.37 -25.32
N ARG A 3 -16.72 -13.04 -26.59
CA ARG A 3 -15.72 -12.45 -27.52
C ARG A 3 -15.21 -11.07 -27.08
N ARG A 4 -16.08 -10.24 -26.49
CA ARG A 4 -15.74 -8.92 -25.91
C ARG A 4 -14.90 -9.09 -24.63
N TRP A 5 -15.21 -10.14 -23.86
CA TRP A 5 -14.50 -10.57 -22.66
C TRP A 5 -13.04 -10.99 -22.93
N ILE A 6 -12.82 -11.76 -24.00
CA ILE A 6 -11.47 -12.19 -24.42
C ILE A 6 -10.63 -10.98 -24.89
N GLY A 7 -11.26 -9.98 -25.51
CA GLY A 7 -10.61 -8.72 -25.90
C GLY A 7 -10.17 -7.89 -24.69
N ASP A 8 -11.07 -7.68 -23.72
CA ASP A 8 -10.78 -6.94 -22.48
C ASP A 8 -9.64 -7.60 -21.67
N LEU A 9 -9.59 -8.94 -21.60
CA LEU A 9 -8.52 -9.69 -20.92
C LEU A 9 -7.15 -9.53 -21.58
N ARG A 10 -7.08 -9.32 -22.90
CA ARG A 10 -5.79 -9.11 -23.61
C ARG A 10 -5.14 -7.78 -23.23
N HIS A 11 -5.94 -6.79 -22.85
CA HIS A 11 -5.44 -5.49 -22.40
C HIS A 11 -5.26 -5.40 -20.88
N ALA A 12 -5.79 -6.36 -20.12
CA ALA A 12 -5.65 -6.40 -18.65
C ALA A 12 -4.19 -6.35 -18.16
N PRO A 13 -3.21 -7.08 -18.76
CA PRO A 13 -1.81 -6.97 -18.35
C PRO A 13 -1.22 -5.59 -18.64
N VAL A 14 -1.58 -5.00 -19.79
CA VAL A 14 -1.12 -3.68 -20.22
C VAL A 14 -1.68 -2.60 -19.30
N GLU A 15 -2.94 -2.70 -18.87
CA GLU A 15 -3.55 -1.75 -17.93
C GLU A 15 -3.05 -1.96 -16.49
N LEU A 16 -2.72 -3.20 -16.09
CA LEU A 16 -2.08 -3.53 -14.80
C LEU A 16 -0.65 -2.97 -14.70
N VAL A 17 0.05 -2.85 -15.83
CA VAL A 17 1.44 -2.39 -15.95
C VAL A 17 1.53 -0.90 -16.31
N ARG A 18 0.61 -0.38 -17.13
CA ARG A 18 0.50 1.02 -17.58
C ARG A 18 -0.95 1.52 -17.48
N PRO A 19 -1.37 2.01 -16.30
CA PRO A 19 -2.69 2.58 -16.07
C PRO A 19 -3.05 3.70 -17.06
N GLY A 20 -4.23 3.65 -17.69
CA GLY A 20 -4.77 4.69 -18.57
C GLY A 20 -4.35 4.62 -20.04
N ALA A 21 -3.51 3.65 -20.43
CA ALA A 21 -2.99 3.54 -21.79
C ALA A 21 -3.94 2.83 -22.77
N SER A 22 -4.90 2.06 -22.26
CA SER A 22 -5.71 1.14 -23.09
C SER A 22 -7.04 1.71 -23.59
N GLY A 23 -7.48 2.89 -23.14
CA GLY A 23 -8.78 3.47 -23.53
C GLY A 23 -10.00 2.62 -23.15
N LEU A 24 -9.87 1.68 -22.20
CA LEU A 24 -10.96 0.77 -21.79
C LEU A 24 -12.16 1.52 -21.21
N SER A 25 -13.37 1.07 -21.56
CA SER A 25 -14.62 1.52 -20.94
C SER A 25 -14.57 1.36 -19.41
N GLY A 26 -15.22 2.26 -18.68
CA GLY A 26 -15.20 2.23 -17.22
C GLY A 26 -15.85 0.95 -16.65
N GLY A 27 -16.84 0.38 -17.34
CA GLY A 27 -17.42 -0.93 -16.99
C GLY A 27 -16.45 -2.11 -17.16
N SER A 28 -15.55 -2.09 -18.14
CA SER A 28 -14.48 -3.10 -18.28
C SER A 28 -13.40 -2.92 -17.21
N LEU A 29 -13.02 -1.67 -16.90
CA LEU A 29 -12.07 -1.36 -15.83
C LEU A 29 -12.57 -1.87 -14.47
N TRP A 30 -13.85 -1.65 -14.15
CA TRP A 30 -14.45 -2.17 -12.93
C TRP A 30 -14.40 -3.70 -12.87
N ARG A 31 -14.84 -4.40 -13.93
CA ARG A 31 -14.89 -5.88 -13.91
C ARG A 31 -13.51 -6.49 -13.71
N ILE A 32 -12.51 -6.02 -14.46
CA ILE A 32 -11.12 -6.50 -14.33
C ILE A 32 -10.59 -6.17 -12.94
N GLY A 33 -10.78 -4.93 -12.46
CA GLY A 33 -10.34 -4.49 -11.15
C GLY A 33 -10.99 -5.28 -10.01
N GLN A 34 -12.30 -5.50 -10.06
CA GLN A 34 -13.04 -6.26 -9.05
C GLN A 34 -12.53 -7.71 -8.96
N VAL A 35 -12.37 -8.39 -10.11
CA VAL A 35 -11.86 -9.77 -10.14
C VAL A 35 -10.42 -9.82 -9.64
N ALA A 36 -9.57 -8.89 -10.07
CA ALA A 36 -8.18 -8.85 -9.64
C ALA A 36 -8.05 -8.56 -8.13
N ILE A 37 -8.83 -7.61 -7.58
CA ILE A 37 -8.85 -7.30 -6.16
C ILE A 37 -9.36 -8.50 -5.36
N ALA A 38 -10.46 -9.13 -5.79
CA ALA A 38 -11.00 -10.30 -5.14
C ALA A 38 -10.00 -11.45 -5.11
N LEU A 39 -9.39 -11.77 -6.25
CA LEU A 39 -8.38 -12.82 -6.35
C LEU A 39 -7.17 -12.51 -5.47
N ALA A 40 -6.68 -11.26 -5.52
CA ALA A 40 -5.56 -10.81 -4.69
C ALA A 40 -5.85 -11.00 -3.19
N ILE A 41 -7.05 -10.59 -2.74
CA ILE A 41 -7.46 -10.73 -1.32
C ILE A 41 -7.58 -12.20 -0.95
N VAL A 42 -8.22 -13.03 -1.77
CA VAL A 42 -8.39 -14.47 -1.51
C VAL A 42 -7.03 -15.15 -1.41
N VAL A 43 -6.15 -14.94 -2.40
CA VAL A 43 -4.80 -15.53 -2.43
C VAL A 43 -3.99 -15.07 -1.21
N THR A 44 -4.00 -13.77 -0.90
CA THR A 44 -3.22 -13.25 0.24
C THR A 44 -3.71 -13.82 1.56
N ASN A 45 -5.02 -14.01 1.75
CA ASN A 45 -5.57 -14.64 2.95
C ASN A 45 -5.25 -16.14 3.03
N ILE A 46 -5.33 -16.89 1.91
CA ILE A 46 -4.96 -18.31 1.87
C ILE A 46 -3.48 -18.48 2.23
N VAL A 47 -2.60 -17.67 1.63
CA VAL A 47 -1.17 -17.67 1.95
C VAL A 47 -0.94 -17.32 3.42
N GLY A 48 -1.61 -16.29 3.95
CA GLY A 48 -1.52 -15.91 5.36
C GLY A 48 -1.95 -17.05 6.29
N ALA A 49 -3.08 -17.70 6.02
CA ALA A 49 -3.55 -18.83 6.80
C ALA A 49 -2.55 -20.00 6.77
N ALA A 50 -2.01 -20.31 5.59
CA ALA A 50 -0.97 -21.34 5.45
C ALA A 50 0.30 -20.98 6.24
N VAL A 51 0.71 -19.71 6.23
CA VAL A 51 1.86 -19.22 7.01
C VAL A 51 1.63 -19.42 8.51
N VAL A 52 0.44 -19.11 9.05
CA VAL A 52 0.14 -19.36 10.47
C VAL A 52 0.27 -20.84 10.82
N VAL A 53 -0.30 -21.72 9.98
CA VAL A 53 -0.24 -23.18 10.20
C VAL A 53 1.21 -23.67 10.16
N LEU A 54 2.01 -23.20 9.21
CA LEU A 54 3.42 -23.57 9.09
C LEU A 54 4.25 -23.03 10.26
N MET A 55 4.04 -21.77 10.66
CA MET A 55 4.71 -21.17 11.81
C MET A 55 4.38 -21.91 13.10
N GLY A 56 3.10 -22.19 13.36
CA GLY A 56 2.68 -22.96 14.53
C GLY A 56 3.23 -24.38 14.54
N THR A 57 3.41 -25.00 13.36
CA THR A 57 3.90 -26.39 13.28
C THR A 57 5.42 -26.50 13.40
N PHE A 58 6.18 -25.55 12.83
CA PHE A 58 7.62 -25.72 12.62
C PHE A 58 8.50 -24.69 13.32
N VAL A 59 7.96 -23.52 13.70
CA VAL A 59 8.78 -22.38 14.12
C VAL A 59 8.46 -21.92 15.54
N ILE A 60 7.19 -21.84 15.89
CA ILE A 60 6.76 -21.40 17.20
C ILE A 60 7.00 -22.57 18.18
N PRO A 61 7.81 -22.38 19.23
CA PRO A 61 7.89 -23.37 20.30
C PRO A 61 6.52 -23.41 20.96
N LEU A 62 5.81 -24.54 20.90
CA LEU A 62 4.52 -24.72 21.56
C LEU A 62 4.73 -25.49 22.87
N PRO A 63 3.97 -25.18 23.94
CA PRO A 63 4.04 -25.93 25.18
C PRO A 63 3.58 -27.38 24.95
N ALA A 64 4.06 -28.29 25.80
CA ALA A 64 3.62 -29.68 25.78
C ALA A 64 2.18 -29.77 26.30
N VAL A 65 1.22 -29.91 25.39
CA VAL A 65 -0.20 -30.10 25.73
C VAL A 65 -0.60 -31.57 25.63
N HIS A 66 -1.55 -31.97 26.49
CA HIS A 66 -2.14 -33.30 26.43
C HIS A 66 -2.86 -33.48 25.09
N ASN A 67 -2.67 -34.62 24.42
CA ASN A 67 -3.24 -34.91 23.10
C ASN A 67 -2.91 -33.87 22.00
N TYR A 68 -1.63 -33.54 21.82
CA TYR A 68 -1.16 -32.59 20.79
C TYR A 68 -1.73 -32.83 19.38
N GLN A 69 -1.89 -34.08 18.94
CA GLN A 69 -2.50 -34.37 17.64
C GLN A 69 -3.97 -33.92 17.56
N HIS A 70 -4.73 -34.09 18.64
CA HIS A 70 -6.12 -33.63 18.70
C HIS A 70 -6.19 -32.10 18.58
N VAL A 71 -5.38 -31.38 19.37
CA VAL A 71 -5.30 -29.91 19.31
C VAL A 71 -4.96 -29.42 17.91
N ARG A 72 -4.00 -30.07 17.23
CA ARG A 72 -3.64 -29.74 15.84
C ARG A 72 -4.79 -29.94 14.86
N VAL A 73 -5.49 -31.07 14.94
CA VAL A 73 -6.62 -31.36 14.05
C VAL A 73 -7.76 -30.37 14.29
N VAL A 74 -8.08 -30.08 15.55
CA VAL A 74 -9.12 -29.10 15.92
C VAL A 74 -8.75 -27.71 15.42
N ASN A 75 -7.50 -27.27 15.59
CA ASN A 75 -7.04 -25.98 15.06
C ASN A 75 -7.07 -25.93 13.54
N ALA A 76 -6.64 -26.99 12.84
CA ALA A 76 -6.68 -27.05 11.39
C ALA A 76 -8.12 -27.02 10.85
N ALA A 77 -9.03 -27.78 11.46
CA ALA A 77 -10.45 -27.79 11.11
C ALA A 77 -11.11 -26.43 11.38
N THR A 78 -10.80 -25.82 12.52
CA THR A 78 -11.26 -24.47 12.87
C THR A 78 -10.74 -23.43 11.88
N ALA A 79 -9.47 -23.53 11.46
CA ALA A 79 -8.90 -22.64 10.43
C ALA A 79 -9.59 -22.79 9.08
N ALA A 80 -9.84 -24.03 8.64
CA ALA A 80 -10.57 -24.29 7.41
C ALA A 80 -11.99 -23.70 7.47
N LEU A 81 -12.73 -23.95 8.57
CA LEU A 81 -14.06 -23.39 8.77
C LEU A 81 -14.04 -21.87 8.83
N TYR A 82 -13.08 -21.27 9.55
CA TYR A 82 -12.92 -19.84 9.66
C TYR A 82 -12.69 -19.20 8.30
N VAL A 83 -11.81 -19.77 7.47
CA VAL A 83 -11.55 -19.27 6.11
C VAL A 83 -12.82 -19.35 5.24
N VAL A 84 -13.56 -20.48 5.30
CA VAL A 84 -14.81 -20.67 4.57
C VAL A 84 -15.87 -19.62 4.94
N VAL A 85 -15.89 -19.14 6.19
CA VAL A 85 -16.83 -18.12 6.67
C VAL A 85 -16.31 -16.69 6.43
N ALA A 86 -15.05 -16.43 6.77
CA ALA A 86 -14.44 -15.11 6.70
C ALA A 86 -14.26 -14.61 5.27
N VAL A 87 -13.94 -15.49 4.31
CA VAL A 87 -13.76 -15.09 2.91
C VAL A 87 -15.07 -14.53 2.32
N PRO A 88 -16.23 -15.21 2.39
CA PRO A 88 -17.51 -14.65 1.95
C PRO A 88 -17.88 -13.35 2.66
N ILE A 89 -17.66 -13.24 3.98
CA ILE A 89 -17.92 -12.01 4.74
C ILE A 89 -17.05 -10.87 4.21
N GLY A 90 -15.74 -11.07 4.13
CA GLY A 90 -14.79 -10.07 3.64
C GLY A 90 -15.09 -9.64 2.20
N MET A 91 -15.40 -10.60 1.33
CA MET A 91 -15.78 -10.35 -0.05
C MET A 91 -17.07 -9.53 -0.14
N THR A 92 -18.08 -9.86 0.66
CA THR A 92 -19.37 -9.17 0.65
C THR A 92 -19.23 -7.75 1.19
N VAL A 93 -18.55 -7.56 2.32
CA VAL A 93 -18.31 -6.25 2.93
C VAL A 93 -17.43 -5.38 2.02
N GLY A 94 -16.40 -5.99 1.42
CA GLY A 94 -15.50 -5.34 0.47
C GLY A 94 -16.23 -4.87 -0.79
N ILE A 95 -16.98 -5.74 -1.46
CA ILE A 95 -17.74 -5.42 -2.67
C ILE A 95 -18.80 -4.36 -2.38
N ARG A 96 -19.63 -4.54 -1.33
CA ARG A 96 -20.64 -3.55 -0.94
C ARG A 96 -20.03 -2.19 -0.73
N GLY A 97 -18.80 -2.16 -0.24
CA GLY A 97 -18.06 -0.94 -0.03
C GLY A 97 -17.61 -0.19 -1.28
N LEU A 98 -17.56 -0.88 -2.42
CA LEU A 98 -17.07 -0.36 -3.69
C LEU A 98 -18.19 -0.20 -4.73
N LEU A 99 -19.46 -0.46 -4.38
CA LEU A 99 -20.58 -0.34 -5.31
C LEU A 99 -20.74 1.08 -5.88
N ARG A 100 -20.59 2.12 -5.06
CA ARG A 100 -20.64 3.51 -5.56
C ARG A 100 -19.51 3.81 -6.56
N LEU A 101 -18.34 3.20 -6.38
CA LEU A 101 -17.22 3.31 -7.32
C LEU A 101 -17.57 2.60 -8.64
N ARG A 102 -18.15 1.40 -8.58
CA ARG A 102 -18.68 0.71 -9.76
C ARG A 102 -19.67 1.58 -10.53
N ASP A 103 -20.67 2.12 -9.84
CA ASP A 103 -21.77 2.85 -10.47
C ASP A 103 -21.24 4.08 -11.22
N TRP A 104 -20.28 4.78 -10.62
CA TRP A 104 -19.57 5.89 -11.27
C TRP A 104 -18.76 5.43 -12.49
N LEU A 105 -17.95 4.37 -12.36
CA LEU A 105 -17.13 3.86 -13.46
C LEU A 105 -18.00 3.41 -14.65
N VAL A 106 -19.13 2.75 -14.38
CA VAL A 106 -20.06 2.31 -15.43
C VAL A 106 -20.77 3.49 -16.09
N ALA A 107 -21.05 4.55 -15.36
CA ALA A 107 -21.71 5.75 -15.88
C ALA A 107 -20.81 6.63 -16.76
N GLU A 108 -19.49 6.42 -16.77
CA GLU A 108 -18.50 7.16 -17.59
C GLU A 108 -18.61 8.69 -17.51
N ARG A 109 -19.08 9.22 -16.39
CA ARG A 109 -19.21 10.65 -16.13
C ARG A 109 -18.06 11.20 -15.28
N PRO A 110 -17.86 12.53 -15.23
CA PRO A 110 -16.93 13.14 -14.28
C PRO A 110 -17.20 12.69 -12.84
N ALA A 111 -16.12 12.48 -12.07
CA ALA A 111 -16.20 12.04 -10.69
C ALA A 111 -16.63 13.18 -9.77
N THR A 112 -17.54 12.90 -8.84
CA THR A 112 -17.86 13.80 -7.73
C THR A 112 -16.75 13.75 -6.67
N SER A 113 -16.64 14.78 -5.83
CA SER A 113 -15.66 14.78 -4.72
C SER A 113 -15.84 13.61 -3.75
N ALA A 114 -17.07 13.10 -3.60
CA ALA A 114 -17.35 11.92 -2.78
C ALA A 114 -16.79 10.63 -3.41
N GLU A 115 -16.90 10.48 -4.73
CA GLU A 115 -16.36 9.34 -5.48
C GLU A 115 -14.83 9.38 -5.53
N ILE A 116 -14.24 10.57 -5.71
CA ILE A 116 -12.79 10.76 -5.62
C ILE A 116 -12.28 10.29 -4.24
N ARG A 117 -12.90 10.74 -3.15
CA ARG A 117 -12.52 10.29 -1.79
C ARG A 117 -12.71 8.78 -1.61
N LEU A 118 -13.77 8.20 -2.18
CA LEU A 118 -14.04 6.76 -2.08
C LEU A 118 -12.93 5.94 -2.75
N VAL A 119 -12.55 6.29 -3.98
CA VAL A 119 -11.47 5.60 -4.71
C VAL A 119 -10.16 5.65 -3.93
N LEU A 120 -9.83 6.82 -3.39
CA LEU A 120 -8.58 7.04 -2.68
C LEU A 120 -8.54 6.38 -1.29
N ARG A 121 -9.70 6.18 -0.65
CA ARG A 121 -9.79 5.51 0.67
C ARG A 121 -10.12 4.02 0.59
N ALA A 122 -10.47 3.51 -0.58
CA ALA A 122 -10.78 2.09 -0.78
C ALA A 122 -9.68 1.14 -0.27
N PRO A 123 -8.37 1.38 -0.50
CA PRO A 123 -7.32 0.53 0.04
C PRO A 123 -7.30 0.48 1.58
N VAL A 124 -7.45 1.63 2.25
CA VAL A 124 -7.52 1.72 3.72
C VAL A 124 -8.74 0.98 4.23
N ARG A 125 -9.87 1.11 3.56
CA ARG A 125 -11.09 0.42 3.97
C ARG A 125 -10.92 -1.11 3.91
N LEU A 126 -10.35 -1.63 2.83
CA LEU A 126 -10.09 -3.07 2.71
C LEU A 126 -9.04 -3.52 3.74
N PHE A 127 -8.02 -2.70 4.01
CA PHE A 127 -7.07 -2.95 5.10
C PHE A 127 -7.77 -3.11 6.46
N VAL A 128 -8.68 -2.19 6.81
CA VAL A 128 -9.43 -2.25 8.08
C VAL A 128 -10.30 -3.50 8.16
N VAL A 129 -10.98 -3.87 7.07
CA VAL A 129 -11.76 -5.12 7.01
C VAL A 129 -10.85 -6.33 7.27
N GLN A 130 -9.66 -6.36 6.66
CA GLN A 130 -8.68 -7.43 6.88
C GLN A 130 -8.23 -7.48 8.34
N ILE A 131 -7.84 -6.35 8.93
CA ILE A 131 -7.44 -6.28 10.34
C ILE A 131 -8.58 -6.78 11.25
N ALA A 132 -9.83 -6.40 10.99
CA ALA A 132 -10.97 -6.86 11.77
C ALA A 132 -11.18 -8.38 11.67
N LEU A 133 -11.09 -8.95 10.47
CA LEU A 133 -11.21 -10.41 10.27
C LEU A 133 -10.06 -11.17 10.93
N TRP A 134 -8.83 -10.63 10.91
CA TRP A 134 -7.69 -11.28 11.55
C TRP A 134 -7.72 -11.14 13.07
N ALA A 135 -8.19 -10.00 13.60
CA ALA A 135 -8.45 -9.85 15.02
C ALA A 135 -9.54 -10.82 15.50
N GLY A 136 -10.62 -10.97 14.72
CA GLY A 136 -11.65 -11.98 14.97
C GLY A 136 -11.07 -13.40 15.01
N ALA A 137 -10.17 -13.74 14.09
CA ALA A 137 -9.47 -15.02 14.10
C ALA A 137 -8.65 -15.18 15.38
N ALA A 138 -7.86 -14.17 15.76
CA ALA A 138 -7.04 -14.23 16.97
C ALA A 138 -7.88 -14.42 18.24
N VAL A 139 -9.07 -13.84 18.31
CA VAL A 139 -10.03 -14.09 19.40
C VAL A 139 -10.55 -15.53 19.37
N VAL A 140 -10.99 -16.03 18.21
CA VAL A 140 -11.49 -17.40 18.08
C VAL A 140 -10.42 -18.43 18.46
N PHE A 141 -9.21 -18.30 17.91
CA PHE A 141 -8.11 -19.20 18.20
C PHE A 141 -7.59 -19.04 19.62
N GLY A 142 -7.46 -17.80 20.12
CA GLY A 142 -7.06 -17.55 21.50
C GLY A 142 -8.01 -18.19 22.51
N LEU A 143 -9.33 -18.06 22.32
CA LEU A 143 -10.32 -18.68 23.21
C LEU A 143 -10.35 -20.21 23.09
N LEU A 144 -10.18 -20.73 21.88
CA LEU A 144 -10.10 -22.16 21.62
C LEU A 144 -8.89 -22.77 22.33
N ASP A 145 -7.72 -22.19 22.13
CA ASP A 145 -6.47 -22.69 22.68
C ASP A 145 -6.36 -22.46 24.20
N TRP A 146 -7.04 -21.45 24.74
CA TRP A 146 -7.09 -21.19 26.18
C TRP A 146 -7.67 -22.36 26.98
N HIS A 147 -8.58 -23.15 26.36
CA HIS A 147 -9.10 -24.36 26.99
C HIS A 147 -8.05 -25.46 27.16
N TYR A 148 -6.97 -25.43 26.38
CA TYR A 148 -5.89 -26.40 26.45
C TYR A 148 -4.73 -25.88 27.29
N ASP A 149 -4.26 -24.67 26.99
CA ASP A 149 -3.13 -24.05 27.68
C ASP A 149 -3.08 -22.53 27.39
N ALA A 150 -2.83 -21.72 28.42
CA ALA A 150 -2.80 -20.26 28.31
C ALA A 150 -1.61 -19.73 27.49
N ILE A 151 -0.45 -20.41 27.55
CA ILE A 151 0.75 -20.04 26.78
C ILE A 151 0.53 -20.37 25.30
N LEU A 152 -0.08 -21.52 25.01
CA LEU A 152 -0.50 -21.88 23.65
C LEU A 152 -1.43 -20.81 23.07
N ALA A 153 -2.48 -20.45 23.81
CA ALA A 153 -3.44 -19.42 23.42
C ALA A 153 -2.77 -18.08 23.08
N GLN A 154 -1.88 -17.61 23.95
CA GLN A 154 -1.13 -16.39 23.73
C GLN A 154 -0.25 -16.46 22.49
N ARG A 155 0.53 -17.55 22.33
CA ARG A 155 1.45 -17.72 21.19
C ARG A 155 0.71 -17.78 19.86
N ILE A 156 -0.41 -18.51 19.79
CA ILE A 156 -1.22 -18.61 18.57
C ILE A 156 -1.93 -17.28 18.27
N ALA A 157 -2.54 -16.63 19.27
CA ALA A 157 -3.20 -15.33 19.08
C ALA A 157 -2.23 -14.27 18.54
N VAL A 158 -1.02 -14.18 19.11
CA VAL A 158 0.04 -13.28 18.63
C VAL A 158 0.44 -13.61 17.20
N ALA A 159 0.69 -14.89 16.88
CA ALA A 159 1.07 -15.30 15.54
C ALA A 159 0.00 -14.97 14.50
N VAL A 160 -1.27 -15.16 14.84
CA VAL A 160 -2.43 -14.80 14.01
C VAL A 160 -2.50 -13.29 13.80
N LEU A 161 -2.33 -12.47 14.85
CA LEU A 161 -2.35 -11.01 14.73
C LEU A 161 -1.22 -10.46 13.87
N LEU A 162 0.01 -10.95 14.08
CA LEU A 162 1.18 -10.56 13.30
C LEU A 162 1.05 -10.95 11.83
N THR A 163 0.59 -12.18 11.57
CA THR A 163 0.32 -12.63 10.20
C THR A 163 -0.80 -11.81 9.56
N GLY A 164 -1.85 -11.52 10.32
CA GLY A 164 -2.96 -10.70 9.86
C GLY A 164 -2.57 -9.26 9.51
N MET A 165 -1.67 -8.66 10.28
CA MET A 165 -1.10 -7.36 9.96
C MET A 165 -0.36 -7.39 8.62
N SER A 166 0.46 -8.41 8.39
CA SER A 166 1.17 -8.61 7.12
C SER A 166 0.20 -8.85 5.95
N THR A 167 -0.76 -9.75 6.12
CA THR A 167 -1.79 -10.04 5.11
C THR A 167 -2.61 -8.79 4.78
N ALA A 168 -2.98 -7.99 5.78
CA ALA A 168 -3.69 -6.73 5.57
C ALA A 168 -2.83 -5.70 4.82
N ALA A 169 -1.55 -5.55 5.17
CA ALA A 169 -0.62 -4.66 4.49
C ALA A 169 -0.42 -5.05 3.01
N CYS A 170 -0.27 -6.35 2.72
CA CYS A 170 -0.21 -6.85 1.35
C CYS A 170 -1.51 -6.55 0.58
N ALA A 171 -2.67 -6.82 1.17
CA ALA A 171 -3.96 -6.52 0.57
C ALA A 171 -4.14 -5.02 0.27
N TYR A 172 -3.67 -4.15 1.18
CA TYR A 172 -3.65 -2.70 0.97
C TYR A 172 -2.83 -2.34 -0.28
N LEU A 173 -1.57 -2.79 -0.36
CA LEU A 173 -0.65 -2.41 -1.43
C LEU A 173 -1.12 -2.93 -2.79
N LEU A 174 -1.65 -4.16 -2.83
CA LEU A 174 -2.23 -4.74 -4.05
C LEU A 174 -3.48 -3.96 -4.49
N THR A 175 -4.38 -3.66 -3.56
CA THR A 175 -5.58 -2.88 -3.86
C THR A 175 -5.24 -1.48 -4.34
N GLU A 176 -4.30 -0.80 -3.68
CA GLU A 176 -3.82 0.52 -4.08
C GLU A 176 -3.24 0.51 -5.50
N ARG A 177 -2.45 -0.51 -5.83
CA ARG A 177 -1.90 -0.70 -7.18
C ARG A 177 -3.02 -0.89 -8.22
N LEU A 178 -3.99 -1.75 -7.92
CA LEU A 178 -5.10 -2.09 -8.82
C LEU A 178 -6.08 -0.92 -9.01
N LEU A 179 -6.24 -0.05 -8.02
CA LEU A 179 -7.12 1.12 -8.09
C LEU A 179 -6.45 2.36 -8.68
N ARG A 180 -5.13 2.36 -8.91
CA ARG A 180 -4.40 3.49 -9.48
C ARG A 180 -4.99 4.02 -10.82
N PRO A 181 -5.42 3.19 -11.80
CA PRO A 181 -6.06 3.70 -13.02
C PRO A 181 -7.39 4.41 -12.74
N ALA A 182 -8.22 3.85 -11.85
CA ALA A 182 -9.48 4.47 -11.46
C ALA A 182 -9.24 5.79 -10.71
N ALA A 183 -8.20 5.86 -9.86
CA ALA A 183 -7.79 7.07 -9.18
C ALA A 183 -7.32 8.15 -10.16
N ALA A 184 -6.53 7.79 -11.18
CA ALA A 184 -6.09 8.72 -12.22
C ALA A 184 -7.28 9.29 -13.02
N ARG A 185 -8.25 8.44 -13.40
CA ARG A 185 -9.48 8.88 -14.07
C ARG A 185 -10.31 9.81 -13.19
N ALA A 186 -10.43 9.50 -11.89
CA ALA A 186 -11.18 10.33 -10.95
C ALA A 186 -10.54 11.72 -10.78
N LEU A 187 -9.20 11.78 -10.71
CA LEU A 187 -8.44 13.02 -10.55
C LEU A 187 -8.38 13.87 -11.82
N ALA A 188 -8.54 13.26 -13.00
CA ALA A 188 -8.63 14.00 -14.26
C ALA A 188 -9.86 14.92 -14.33
N ALA A 189 -10.91 14.63 -13.55
CA ALA A 189 -12.11 15.48 -13.44
C ALA A 189 -11.92 16.68 -12.50
N GLY A 190 -10.78 16.80 -11.81
CA GLY A 190 -10.47 17.88 -10.87
C GLY A 190 -10.00 17.36 -9.51
N ALA A 191 -8.89 17.90 -9.02
CA ALA A 191 -8.35 17.58 -7.70
C ALA A 191 -9.04 18.45 -6.62
N PRO A 192 -9.58 17.88 -5.53
CA PRO A 192 -10.07 18.66 -4.39
C PRO A 192 -8.97 19.54 -3.77
N GLU A 193 -9.31 20.75 -3.30
CA GLU A 193 -8.35 21.71 -2.70
C GLU A 193 -7.54 21.15 -1.52
N ARG A 194 -8.07 20.15 -0.80
CA ARG A 194 -7.37 19.45 0.29
C ARG A 194 -7.44 17.94 0.10
N LEU A 195 -6.36 17.38 -0.42
CA LEU A 195 -6.16 15.94 -0.58
C LEU A 195 -5.36 15.38 0.60
N ALA A 196 -6.07 14.92 1.64
CA ALA A 196 -5.48 14.07 2.68
C ALA A 196 -5.56 12.60 2.23
N VAL A 197 -4.66 12.22 1.33
CA VAL A 197 -4.56 10.87 0.77
C VAL A 197 -3.48 10.08 1.50
N PRO A 198 -3.67 8.76 1.74
CA PRO A 198 -2.60 7.88 2.18
C PRO A 198 -1.38 8.03 1.24
N GLY A 199 -0.30 8.58 1.78
CA GLY A 199 0.83 9.10 1.02
C GLY A 199 2.01 8.15 0.89
N VAL A 200 3.16 8.71 0.53
CA VAL A 200 4.47 8.02 0.57
C VAL A 200 4.74 7.45 1.97
N ALA A 201 4.33 8.17 3.02
CA ALA A 201 4.51 7.74 4.40
C ALA A 201 3.77 6.43 4.73
N SER A 202 2.50 6.25 4.31
CA SER A 202 1.79 5.00 4.59
C SER A 202 2.42 3.81 3.87
N ARG A 203 2.92 4.01 2.64
CA ARG A 203 3.66 2.97 1.91
C ARG A 203 4.98 2.62 2.60
N ALA A 204 5.72 3.61 3.07
CA ALA A 204 6.96 3.39 3.81
C ALA A 204 6.71 2.64 5.12
N VAL A 205 5.69 3.04 5.89
CA VAL A 205 5.30 2.36 7.14
C VAL A 205 4.85 0.92 6.88
N LEU A 206 4.04 0.67 5.84
CA LEU A 206 3.61 -0.69 5.50
C LEU A 206 4.76 -1.55 5.00
N ALA A 207 5.69 -0.98 4.21
CA ALA A 207 6.88 -1.69 3.76
C ALA A 207 7.79 -2.06 4.93
N TRP A 208 8.00 -1.13 5.87
CA TRP A 208 8.72 -1.39 7.12
C TRP A 208 8.01 -2.44 7.97
N ALA A 209 6.69 -2.34 8.13
CA ALA A 209 5.92 -3.28 8.94
C ALA A 209 6.02 -4.70 8.38
N LEU A 210 5.86 -4.88 7.07
CA LEU A 210 6.01 -6.17 6.38
C LEU A 210 7.42 -6.73 6.45
N GLY A 211 8.41 -5.86 6.23
CA GLY A 211 9.78 -6.24 6.08
C GLY A 211 10.54 -6.46 7.38
N THR A 212 10.20 -5.73 8.43
CA THR A 212 11.00 -5.66 9.65
C THR A 212 10.12 -5.64 10.89
N GLY A 213 9.12 -4.75 10.93
CA GLY A 213 8.27 -4.57 12.10
C GLY A 213 7.63 -5.87 12.57
N VAL A 214 6.92 -6.58 11.70
CA VAL A 214 6.22 -7.82 12.04
C VAL A 214 7.18 -8.96 12.42
N PRO A 215 8.18 -9.34 11.60
CA PRO A 215 9.00 -10.50 11.95
C PRO A 215 9.92 -10.23 13.15
N VAL A 216 10.46 -9.02 13.30
CA VAL A 216 11.27 -8.65 14.47
C VAL A 216 10.41 -8.61 15.73
N THR A 217 9.18 -8.09 15.64
CA THR A 217 8.23 -8.14 16.77
C THR A 217 7.95 -9.59 17.18
N GLY A 218 7.72 -10.48 16.20
CA GLY A 218 7.58 -11.92 16.47
C GLY A 218 8.79 -12.50 17.20
N LEU A 219 10.00 -12.12 16.77
CA LEU A 219 11.23 -12.60 17.41
C LEU A 219 11.39 -12.08 18.85
N VAL A 220 11.12 -10.80 19.07
CA VAL A 220 11.16 -10.18 20.41
C VAL A 220 10.14 -10.85 21.34
N LEU A 221 8.93 -11.11 20.85
CA LEU A 221 7.88 -11.77 21.64
C LEU A 221 8.24 -13.22 21.97
N ILE A 222 8.84 -13.97 21.05
CA ILE A 222 9.36 -15.32 21.33
C ILE A 222 10.44 -15.26 22.41
N GLY A 223 11.43 -14.36 22.27
CA GLY A 223 12.49 -14.19 23.26
C GLY A 223 11.96 -13.79 24.64
N ALA A 224 11.03 -12.83 24.70
CA ALA A 224 10.39 -12.41 25.94
C ALA A 224 9.57 -13.53 26.59
N ALA A 225 8.86 -14.33 25.81
CA ALA A 225 8.10 -15.48 26.33
C ALA A 225 9.02 -16.55 26.93
N GLU A 226 10.20 -16.77 26.35
CA GLU A 226 11.19 -17.72 26.88
C GLU A 226 11.93 -17.21 28.12
N LEU A 227 12.09 -15.90 28.29
CA LEU A 227 12.62 -15.35 29.54
C LEU A 227 11.71 -15.67 30.75
N VAL A 228 10.41 -15.85 30.52
CA VAL A 228 9.44 -16.14 31.58
C VAL A 228 9.27 -17.65 31.78
N ASN A 229 9.12 -18.41 30.69
CA ASN A 229 8.71 -19.82 30.76
C ASN A 229 9.88 -20.81 30.62
N ALA A 230 10.98 -20.43 29.97
CA ALA A 230 12.18 -21.25 29.72
C ALA A 230 11.86 -22.68 29.21
N THR A 231 10.90 -22.79 28.29
CA THR A 231 10.36 -24.08 27.81
C THR A 231 10.98 -24.55 26.49
N ALA A 232 11.51 -23.64 25.68
CA ALA A 232 11.99 -23.95 24.34
C ALA A 232 13.43 -24.46 24.35
N THR A 233 13.71 -25.43 23.47
CA THR A 233 15.09 -25.88 23.26
C THR A 233 15.92 -24.82 22.53
N HIS A 234 17.24 -24.81 22.76
CA HIS A 234 18.17 -23.95 22.03
C HIS A 234 18.04 -24.10 20.50
N ALA A 235 17.80 -25.33 20.02
CA ALA A 235 17.61 -25.60 18.60
C ALA A 235 16.34 -24.93 18.04
N THR A 236 15.20 -25.03 18.74
CA THR A 236 13.95 -24.38 18.30
C THR A 236 14.08 -22.86 18.25
N LEU A 237 14.74 -22.27 19.25
CA LEU A 237 14.99 -20.83 19.26
C LEU A 237 15.95 -20.40 18.15
N ALA A 238 17.00 -21.18 17.90
CA ALA A 238 17.92 -20.94 16.78
C ALA A 238 17.20 -20.99 15.43
N VAL A 239 16.33 -21.98 15.22
CA VAL A 239 15.48 -22.07 14.02
C VAL A 239 14.56 -20.86 13.90
N ALA A 240 13.88 -20.45 14.97
CA ALA A 240 13.02 -19.26 14.96
C ALA A 240 13.79 -17.98 14.61
N MET A 241 14.98 -17.78 15.21
CA MET A 241 15.88 -16.67 14.90
C MET A 241 16.30 -16.65 13.42
N ILE A 242 16.74 -17.79 12.89
CA ILE A 242 17.20 -17.90 11.50
C ILE A 242 16.04 -17.66 10.54
N VAL A 243 14.88 -18.28 10.77
CA VAL A 243 13.72 -18.17 9.87
C VAL A 243 13.14 -16.75 9.88
N LEU A 244 12.88 -16.18 11.05
CA LEU A 244 12.34 -14.80 11.14
C LEU A 244 13.35 -13.75 10.67
N GLY A 245 14.65 -13.98 10.92
CA GLY A 245 15.73 -13.15 10.40
C GLY A 245 15.81 -13.19 8.87
N ALA A 246 15.78 -14.39 8.27
CA ALA A 246 15.78 -14.55 6.82
C ALA A 246 14.54 -13.93 6.17
N ILE A 247 13.36 -14.09 6.77
CA ILE A 247 12.12 -13.43 6.34
C ILE A 247 12.29 -11.90 6.41
N SER A 248 12.83 -11.38 7.52
CA SER A 248 13.04 -9.93 7.67
C SER A 248 13.95 -9.37 6.58
N LEU A 249 15.07 -10.03 6.32
CA LEU A 249 16.05 -9.58 5.34
C LEU A 249 15.48 -9.64 3.92
N THR A 250 14.85 -10.76 3.55
CA THR A 250 14.33 -10.97 2.19
C THR A 250 13.09 -10.11 1.91
N VAL A 251 12.07 -10.20 2.75
CA VAL A 251 10.83 -9.42 2.60
C VAL A 251 11.11 -7.94 2.80
N GLY A 252 11.98 -7.56 3.75
CA GLY A 252 12.38 -6.18 3.96
C GLY A 252 13.10 -5.57 2.76
N LEU A 253 14.05 -6.28 2.16
CA LEU A 253 14.72 -5.80 0.95
C LEU A 253 13.73 -5.59 -0.21
N LEU A 254 12.81 -6.54 -0.42
CA LEU A 254 11.78 -6.43 -1.46
C LEU A 254 10.83 -5.25 -1.18
N ALA A 255 10.36 -5.11 0.06
CA ALA A 255 9.43 -4.06 0.46
C ALA A 255 10.07 -2.66 0.34
N VAL A 256 11.30 -2.49 0.81
CA VAL A 256 12.08 -1.25 0.66
C VAL A 256 12.34 -0.95 -0.80
N GLY A 257 12.71 -1.95 -1.60
CA GLY A 257 12.92 -1.77 -3.05
C GLY A 257 11.67 -1.29 -3.78
N LEU A 258 10.50 -1.83 -3.44
CA LEU A 258 9.22 -1.39 -4.00
C LEU A 258 8.85 0.02 -3.53
N ALA A 259 9.02 0.35 -2.25
CA ALA A 259 8.75 1.67 -1.70
C ALA A 259 9.68 2.75 -2.31
N ALA A 260 10.95 2.42 -2.49
CA ALA A 260 11.94 3.28 -3.13
C ALA A 260 11.54 3.60 -4.57
N ARG A 261 11.19 2.60 -5.39
CA ARG A 261 10.71 2.80 -6.78
C ARG A 261 9.44 3.64 -6.83
N ALA A 262 8.47 3.34 -5.96
CA ALA A 262 7.21 4.08 -5.89
C ALA A 262 7.40 5.58 -5.57
N THR A 263 8.51 5.94 -4.93
CA THR A 263 8.85 7.33 -4.57
C THR A 263 9.76 7.98 -5.61
N ALA A 264 10.74 7.25 -6.13
CA ALA A 264 11.72 7.75 -7.09
C ALA A 264 11.13 7.96 -8.49
N ASP A 265 10.31 7.03 -8.98
CA ASP A 265 9.81 7.06 -10.37
C ASP A 265 9.04 8.35 -10.72
N PRO A 266 8.12 8.87 -9.86
CA PRO A 266 7.44 10.14 -10.12
C PRO A 266 8.38 11.34 -10.08
N VAL A 267 9.33 11.37 -9.13
CA VAL A 267 10.31 12.46 -9.00
C VAL A 267 11.19 12.53 -10.25
N ASP A 268 11.63 11.38 -10.75
CA ASP A 268 12.42 11.31 -11.97
C ASP A 268 11.60 11.70 -13.21
N ALA A 269 10.30 11.37 -13.25
CA ALA A 269 9.41 11.83 -14.31
C ALA A 269 9.29 13.36 -14.34
N VAL A 270 9.12 14.00 -13.17
CA VAL A 270 9.09 15.47 -13.04
C VAL A 270 10.44 16.07 -13.42
N ARG A 271 11.56 15.53 -12.93
CA ARG A 271 12.91 15.99 -13.30
C ARG A 271 13.14 15.92 -14.80
N ARG A 272 12.72 14.83 -15.45
CA ARG A 272 12.78 14.70 -16.92
C ARG A 272 11.89 15.72 -17.63
N GLY A 273 10.68 15.96 -17.13
CA GLY A 273 9.77 16.99 -17.64
C GLY A 273 10.36 18.40 -17.58
N LEU A 274 10.85 18.81 -16.41
CA LEU A 274 11.50 20.11 -16.21
C LEU A 274 12.74 20.29 -17.09
N ARG A 275 13.56 19.23 -17.26
CA ARG A 275 14.70 19.24 -18.19
C ARG A 275 14.26 19.44 -19.64
N ARG A 276 13.11 18.91 -20.06
CA ARG A 276 12.55 19.14 -21.41
C ARG A 276 12.08 20.58 -21.59
N CYS A 277 11.33 21.14 -20.64
CA CYS A 277 10.89 22.54 -20.68
C CYS A 277 12.06 23.52 -20.71
N ARG A 278 13.11 23.27 -19.91
CA ARG A 278 14.32 24.08 -19.91
C ARG A 278 15.02 24.06 -21.28
N LYS A 279 15.15 22.90 -21.93
CA LYS A 279 15.74 22.79 -23.28
C LYS A 279 14.94 23.54 -24.35
N VAL A 280 13.61 23.49 -24.29
CA VAL A 280 12.73 24.26 -25.20
C VAL A 280 12.94 25.76 -25.01
N THR A 281 13.10 26.22 -23.77
CA THR A 281 13.31 27.65 -23.46
C THR A 281 14.73 28.13 -23.81
N SER A 282 15.74 27.26 -23.77
CA SER A 282 17.14 27.60 -24.08
C SER A 282 17.51 27.48 -25.57
N THR A 283 16.59 27.01 -26.42
CA THR A 283 16.79 27.03 -27.87
C THR A 283 16.31 28.40 -28.36
N PRO A 284 17.18 29.30 -28.87
CA PRO A 284 16.72 30.57 -29.42
C PRO A 284 15.72 30.26 -30.54
N PRO A 285 14.63 31.03 -30.72
CA PRO A 285 13.83 30.90 -31.92
C PRO A 285 14.79 31.09 -33.10
N SER A 286 15.04 30.04 -33.87
CA SER A 286 15.71 30.19 -35.15
C SER A 286 14.81 31.12 -35.95
N LEU A 287 15.27 32.35 -36.14
CA LEU A 287 14.69 33.27 -37.10
C LEU A 287 14.82 32.60 -38.46
N SER A 288 13.85 31.76 -38.83
CA SER A 288 13.61 31.42 -40.21
C SER A 288 12.98 32.65 -40.82
N THR A 289 13.84 33.57 -41.21
CA THR A 289 13.56 34.73 -42.05
C THR A 289 12.94 34.23 -43.35
N THR A 290 11.63 34.01 -43.34
CA THR A 290 10.81 34.01 -44.55
C THR A 290 10.02 35.28 -44.49
N ALA A 291 10.61 36.32 -45.09
CA ALA A 291 9.94 37.55 -45.40
C ALA A 291 8.61 37.23 -46.11
N ARG A 292 7.50 37.58 -45.48
CA ARG A 292 6.27 37.87 -46.19
C ARG A 292 5.68 39.13 -45.57
N SER A 293 5.72 40.17 -46.37
CA SER A 293 5.27 41.52 -46.10
C SER A 293 3.77 41.59 -45.83
N SER A 294 3.40 42.66 -45.12
CA SER A 294 2.06 43.25 -44.94
C SER A 294 1.16 42.65 -43.85
N GLY A 295 0.77 43.50 -42.90
CA GLY A 295 -0.28 43.22 -41.91
C GLY A 295 0.09 43.65 -40.50
N SER A 296 0.18 44.96 -40.25
CA SER A 296 0.29 45.54 -38.92
C SER A 296 -0.92 45.15 -38.04
N TYR A 297 -0.72 44.34 -37.00
CA TYR A 297 -1.59 44.32 -35.83
C TYR A 297 -0.77 44.25 -34.54
N SER A 298 -0.66 45.42 -33.93
CA SER A 298 -0.11 45.69 -32.59
C SER A 298 -1.09 45.18 -31.54
N TRP A 299 -0.76 44.09 -30.85
CA TRP A 299 -1.41 43.73 -29.57
C TRP A 299 -0.44 43.31 -28.46
N ALA A 300 0.88 43.30 -28.71
CA ALA A 300 1.85 42.69 -27.79
C ALA A 300 2.48 43.64 -26.74
N SER A 301 2.15 44.94 -26.69
CA SER A 301 2.82 45.90 -25.80
C SER A 301 2.07 46.32 -24.54
N THR A 302 0.84 45.84 -24.27
CA THR A 302 0.01 46.41 -23.18
C THR A 302 -0.24 45.50 -21.97
N ALA A 303 0.25 44.26 -21.94
CA ALA A 303 -0.08 43.31 -20.84
C ALA A 303 1.05 43.03 -19.84
N TRP A 304 2.25 43.58 -20.01
CA TRP A 304 3.42 43.26 -19.16
C TRP A 304 3.84 44.38 -18.19
N SER A 305 2.97 45.35 -17.90
CA SER A 305 3.31 46.51 -17.03
C SER A 305 2.66 46.50 -15.63
N THR A 306 2.02 45.42 -15.17
CA THR A 306 1.46 45.38 -13.81
C THR A 306 1.94 44.17 -12.99
N GLY A 307 2.91 44.43 -12.10
CA GLY A 307 2.93 43.86 -10.75
C GLY A 307 3.63 42.52 -10.53
N TRP A 308 4.96 42.48 -10.57
CA TRP A 308 5.77 41.54 -9.78
C TRP A 308 6.82 42.32 -8.99
N PRO A 309 6.86 42.24 -7.64
CA PRO A 309 7.90 42.89 -6.85
C PRO A 309 9.29 42.28 -7.12
N ASN A 310 10.27 43.15 -7.34
CA ASN A 310 11.67 42.84 -7.61
C ASN A 310 12.29 41.91 -6.55
N ALA A 311 12.80 40.75 -6.98
CA ALA A 311 13.47 39.75 -6.13
C ALA A 311 14.86 40.19 -5.60
N SER A 312 15.31 41.42 -5.87
CA SER A 312 16.61 41.96 -5.44
C SER A 312 16.56 42.75 -4.12
N ALA A 313 15.38 42.88 -3.50
CA ALA A 313 15.23 43.56 -2.21
C ALA A 313 15.37 42.63 -0.99
N SER A 314 15.11 41.33 -1.14
CA SER A 314 15.14 40.36 -0.02
C SER A 314 16.53 39.80 0.30
N GLU A 315 17.51 39.90 -0.60
CA GLU A 315 18.86 39.39 -0.35
C GLU A 315 19.71 40.32 0.54
N ARG A 316 19.36 41.60 0.65
CA ARG A 316 20.10 42.56 1.50
C ARG A 316 19.75 42.49 2.99
N HIS A 317 18.66 41.82 3.37
CA HIS A 317 18.23 41.75 4.77
C HIS A 317 18.94 40.63 5.58
N TRP A 318 19.50 39.63 4.90
CA TRP A 318 20.18 38.50 5.57
C TRP A 318 21.67 38.72 5.81
N ALA A 319 22.27 39.73 5.19
CA ALA A 319 23.71 40.00 5.29
C ALA A 319 24.11 40.83 6.53
N SER A 320 23.15 41.32 7.33
CA SER A 320 23.40 42.22 8.47
C SER A 320 23.15 41.60 9.85
N ILE A 321 23.00 40.28 9.96
CA ILE A 321 22.84 39.60 11.25
C ILE A 321 24.24 39.23 11.77
N SER A 322 24.85 40.15 12.52
CA SER A 322 26.07 39.92 13.27
C SER A 322 25.78 39.06 14.52
N ILE A 323 26.54 37.97 14.67
CA ILE A 323 26.50 37.06 15.81
C ILE A 323 27.30 37.70 16.97
N PRO A 324 26.74 37.86 18.18
CA PRO A 324 27.52 38.30 19.35
C PRO A 324 28.45 37.18 19.87
N PRO A 325 29.64 37.50 20.42
CA PRO A 325 30.56 36.49 20.93
C PRO A 325 30.06 35.88 22.25
N LEU A 326 30.32 34.58 22.42
CA LEU A 326 29.97 33.81 23.61
C LEU A 326 30.77 34.29 24.84
N PRO A 327 30.17 34.33 26.05
CA PRO A 327 30.89 34.62 27.27
C PRO A 327 31.82 33.46 27.65
N SER A 328 33.05 33.79 28.04
CA SER A 328 34.03 32.85 28.58
C SER A 328 33.56 32.31 29.94
N ALA A 329 33.50 30.98 30.07
CA ALA A 329 33.27 30.33 31.34
C ALA A 329 34.53 30.40 32.22
N SER A 330 34.40 31.08 33.36
CA SER A 330 35.19 30.88 34.58
C SER A 330 34.60 29.74 35.40
#